data_AF-A0A7Y2BPT1-F1
#
_entry.id   AF-A0A7Y2BPT1-F1
#
_cell.length_a   1.000
_cell.length_b   1.000
_cell.length_c   1.000
_cell.angle_alpha   90.00
_cell.angle_beta   90.00
_cell.angle_gamma   90.00
#
_symmetry.space_group_name_H-M   'P 1'
#
loop_
_entity.id
_entity.type
_entity.pdbx_description
1 polymer ?
#
loop_
_entity_poly.entity_id
_entity_poly.type
_entity_poly.pdbx_seq_one_letter_code
_entity_poly.pdbx_strand_id
1 'polypeptide(L)' 'MNASYRAPVRAGHRRPKPWTAEWYDYCAAKYRSFNPETGRYRTYSGKYRRCR' A
#
# COMPACT_ATOMS: atom_id res chain seq x y z
N MET A 1 5.00 -13.90 -11.89
CA MET A 1 3.99 -13.13 -12.64
C MET A 1 3.40 -12.10 -11.67
N ASN A 2 3.84 -10.84 -11.74
CA ASN A 2 3.55 -9.84 -10.72
C ASN A 2 2.16 -9.22 -10.93
N ALA A 3 1.30 -9.37 -9.91
CA ALA A 3 -0.06 -8.89 -9.88
C ALA A 3 -0.15 -7.42 -10.32
N SER A 4 -0.92 -7.19 -11.39
CA SER A 4 -1.28 -5.87 -11.87
C SER A 4 -2.14 -5.17 -10.83
N TYR A 5 -1.53 -4.35 -9.98
CA TYR A 5 -2.26 -3.44 -9.10
C TYR A 5 -2.92 -2.38 -9.99
N ARG A 6 -4.20 -2.60 -10.28
CA ARG A 6 -5.07 -1.70 -11.04
C ARG A 6 -5.04 -0.34 -10.33
N ALA A 7 -4.80 0.74 -11.09
CA ALA A 7 -4.61 2.09 -10.54
C ALA A 7 -5.75 2.49 -9.59
N PRO A 8 -5.46 3.16 -8.44
CA PRO A 8 -6.50 3.47 -7.46
C PRO A 8 -7.45 4.52 -7.98
N VAL A 9 -8.74 4.21 -7.95
CA VAL A 9 -9.79 5.24 -7.90
C VAL A 9 -9.52 6.12 -6.68
N ARG A 10 -9.57 7.44 -6.85
CA ARG A 10 -9.22 8.42 -5.82
C ARG A 10 -10.22 8.31 -4.64
N ALA A 11 -9.94 7.42 -3.70
CA ALA A 11 -10.68 7.30 -2.46
C ALA A 11 -10.52 8.61 -1.69
N GLY A 12 -11.66 9.20 -1.29
CA GLY A 12 -11.73 10.50 -0.64
C GLY A 12 -10.88 10.63 0.63
N HIS A 13 -10.90 11.81 1.24
CA HIS A 13 -10.07 12.27 2.36
C HIS A 13 -9.95 11.39 3.63
N ARG A 14 -10.48 10.16 3.65
CA ARG A 14 -10.37 9.20 4.74
C ARG A 14 -9.23 8.22 4.47
N ARG A 15 -8.34 8.04 5.45
CA ARG A 15 -7.34 6.96 5.40
C ARG A 15 -8.07 5.62 5.32
N PRO A 16 -7.79 4.78 4.31
CA PRO A 16 -8.46 3.48 4.19
C PRO A 16 -8.11 2.59 5.39
N LYS A 17 -9.07 1.76 5.80
CA LYS A 17 -8.89 0.86 6.95
C LYS A 17 -7.85 -0.22 6.63
N PRO A 18 -6.98 -0.61 7.58
CA PRO A 18 -6.03 -1.69 7.34
C PRO A 18 -6.72 -2.96 6.83
N TRP A 19 -6.06 -3.69 5.93
CA TRP A 19 -6.54 -4.96 5.35
C TRP A 19 -7.78 -4.85 4.44
N THR A 20 -8.13 -3.66 3.94
CA THR A 20 -9.13 -3.50 2.88
C THR A 20 -8.48 -3.37 1.50
N ALA A 21 -9.24 -3.65 0.43
CA ALA A 21 -8.78 -3.45 -0.95
C ALA A 21 -8.25 -2.02 -1.18
N GLU A 22 -9.01 -1.01 -0.73
CA GLU A 22 -8.61 0.40 -0.83
C GLU A 22 -7.31 0.71 -0.08
N TRP A 23 -7.04 0.02 1.02
CA TRP A 23 -5.79 0.19 1.76
C TRP A 23 -4.61 -0.40 1.00
N TYR A 24 -4.78 -1.58 0.40
CA TYR A 24 -3.76 -2.15 -0.46
C TYR A 24 -3.46 -1.23 -1.66
N ASP A 25 -4.49 -0.72 -2.32
CA ASP A 25 -4.35 0.18 -3.46
C ASP A 25 -3.67 1.49 -3.07
N TYR A 26 -4.09 2.09 -1.95
CA TYR A 26 -3.47 3.30 -1.40
C TYR A 26 -1.99 3.08 -1.07
N CYS A 27 -1.67 1.99 -0.37
CA CYS A 27 -0.30 1.71 0.06
C CYS A 27 0.60 1.34 -1.12
N ALA A 28 0.09 0.62 -2.12
CA ALA A 28 0.81 0.30 -3.35
C ALA A 28 1.09 1.55 -4.19
N ALA A 29 0.12 2.48 -4.28
CA ALA A 29 0.30 3.74 -4.99
C ALA A 29 1.27 4.70 -4.25
N LYS A 30 1.24 4.70 -2.91
CA LYS A 30 2.06 5.60 -2.09
C LYS A 30 3.49 5.10 -1.91
N TYR A 31 3.70 3.80 -1.79
CA TYR A 31 5.01 3.21 -1.52
C TYR A 31 5.35 2.16 -2.59
N ARG A 32 6.31 2.48 -3.45
CA ARG A 32 6.77 1.60 -4.55
C ARG A 32 7.27 0.23 -4.06
N SER A 33 7.78 0.16 -2.83
CA SER A 33 8.29 -1.06 -2.20
C SER A 33 7.28 -1.70 -1.24
N PHE A 34 5.98 -1.44 -1.42
CA PHE A 34 4.94 -2.03 -0.61
C PHE A 34 4.75 -3.51 -0.97
N ASN A 35 4.75 -4.37 0.05
CA ASN A 35 4.41 -5.78 -0.05
C ASN A 35 3.01 -5.98 0.57
N PRO A 36 1.99 -6.38 -0.21
CA PRO A 36 0.63 -6.58 0.29
C PRO A 36 0.48 -7.84 1.15
N GLU A 37 1.32 -8.86 0.99
CA GLU A 37 1.26 -10.08 1.81
C GLU A 37 1.56 -9.78 3.29
N THR A 38 2.54 -8.90 3.53
CA THR A 38 2.95 -8.51 4.89
C THR A 38 2.37 -7.16 5.33
N GLY A 39 1.82 -6.38 4.40
CA GLY A 39 1.34 -5.02 4.66
C GLY A 39 2.44 -4.02 5.00
N ARG A 40 3.68 -4.28 4.58
CA ARG A 40 4.86 -3.48 4.91
C ARG A 40 5.48 -2.85 3.68
N TYR A 41 6.14 -1.71 3.86
CA TYR A 41 6.97 -1.07 2.85
C TYR A 41 8.38 -0.82 3.42
N ARG A 42 9.37 -0.76 2.53
CA ARG A 42 10.75 -0.40 2.89
C ARG A 42 10.90 1.12 2.96
N THR A 43 11.37 1.65 4.08
CA THR A 43 11.72 3.07 4.22
C THR A 43 13.04 3.36 3.52
N TYR A 44 13.34 4.64 3.28
CA TYR A 44 14.63 5.07 2.72
C TYR A 44 15.82 4.61 3.56
N SER A 45 15.65 4.58 4.89
CA SER A 45 16.61 4.06 5.87
C SER A 45 16.71 2.52 5.92
N GLY A 46 16.09 1.81 4.97
CA GLY A 46 16.17 0.34 4.85
C GLY A 46 15.29 -0.46 5.82
N LYS A 47 14.54 0.21 6.70
CA LYS A 47 13.68 -0.47 7.68
C LYS A 47 12.31 -0.79 7.07
N TYR A 48 11.73 -1.93 7.43
CA TYR A 48 10.36 -2.26 7.02
C TYR A 48 9.34 -1.67 7.99
N ARG A 49 8.40 -0.88 7.47
CA ARG A 49 7.30 -0.28 8.25
C ARG A 49 5.94 -0.69 7.71
N ARG A 50 4.98 -0.87 8.62
CA ARG A 50 3.59 -1.16 8.25
C ARG A 50 2.92 0.11 7.70
N CYS A 51 2.15 -0.04 6.63
CA CYS A 51 1.33 1.06 6.13
C CYS A 51 0.20 1.38 7.13
N ARG A 52 -0.15 2.67 7.29
CA ARG A 52 -1.19 3.16 8.20
C ARG A 52 -1.70 4.50 7.71
#